data_AF-A0A7V4JR61-F1
#
_entry.id   AF-A0A7V4JR61-F1
#
_cell.length_a   1.000
_cell.length_b   1.000
_cell.length_c   1.000
_cell.angle_alpha   90.00
_cell.angle_beta   90.00
_cell.angle_gamma   90.00
#
_symmetry.space_group_name_H-M   'P 1'
#
loop_
_entity.id
_entity.type
_entity.pdbx_description
1 polymer ?
#
loop_
_entity_poly.entity_id
_entity_poly.type
_entity_poly.pdbx_seq_one_letter_code
_entity_poly.pdbx_strand_id
1 'polypeptide(L)'
;MKKILVILLFYLIIFSFSFLKAETIIIIDKSRKTLEIKGKEKIIASYEIGLGLESTLPKEKKGDFLTPEGIFKIVDIKTSEEYKYFLELNYPNLNDLALAYYKGIIEKEKFIKWINRLENSETLKDSLLGGEIGIHGGGAFKWEKKNGKLYKNYHWTKGCIALDNKDLLELLKYIKSGQKVFILNSQKKLYDILKKFVYPTKIKPFEIFEGELYLKLNEDTYINFHLIENYQGFKKLIIKKWVRGALKEQIESDESGNISNKEDNLKKLFIENLENLLKPYKQLEI
;
A
#
# COMPACT_ATOMS: atom_id res chain seq x y z
N MET A 1 -54.79 17.87 16.14
CA MET A 1 -53.38 18.34 16.08
C MET A 1 -52.36 17.43 16.78
N LYS A 2 -52.73 16.54 17.73
CA LYS A 2 -51.76 15.64 18.41
C LYS A 2 -51.37 14.35 17.65
N LYS A 3 -52.14 13.92 16.63
CA LYS A 3 -51.84 12.68 15.86
C LYS A 3 -50.79 12.85 14.75
N ILE A 4 -50.55 14.08 14.27
CA ILE A 4 -49.57 14.36 13.21
C ILE A 4 -48.12 14.41 13.78
N LEU A 5 -47.96 14.76 15.05
CA LEU A 5 -46.65 14.87 15.70
C LEU A 5 -45.96 13.50 15.92
N VAL A 6 -46.74 12.42 16.08
CA VAL A 6 -46.21 11.07 16.33
C VAL A 6 -45.66 10.42 15.06
N ILE A 7 -46.23 10.75 13.88
CA ILE A 7 -45.76 10.21 12.59
C ILE A 7 -44.42 10.87 12.18
N LEU A 8 -44.22 12.14 12.52
CA LEU A 8 -42.93 12.84 12.31
C LEU A 8 -41.81 12.30 13.22
N LEU A 9 -42.14 11.91 14.47
CA LEU A 9 -41.16 11.26 15.36
C LEU A 9 -40.77 9.86 14.86
N PHE A 10 -41.70 9.13 14.24
CA PHE A 10 -41.42 7.80 13.67
C PHE A 10 -40.55 7.89 12.40
N TYR A 11 -40.71 8.93 11.58
CA TYR A 11 -39.83 9.19 10.43
C TYR A 11 -38.42 9.66 10.84
N LEU A 12 -38.28 10.36 11.98
CA LEU A 12 -36.96 10.77 12.51
C LEU A 12 -36.16 9.59 13.12
N ILE A 13 -36.82 8.54 13.59
CA ILE A 13 -36.15 7.32 14.09
C ILE A 13 -35.65 6.44 12.93
N ILE A 14 -36.29 6.50 11.76
CA ILE A 14 -35.88 5.73 10.57
C ILE A 14 -34.70 6.40 9.82
N PHE A 15 -34.42 7.69 10.06
CA PHE A 15 -33.48 8.47 9.22
C PHE A 15 -32.05 8.64 9.75
N SER A 16 -31.61 7.98 10.82
CA SER A 16 -30.20 8.11 11.23
C SER A 16 -29.60 6.91 11.96
N PHE A 17 -29.93 5.69 11.52
CA PHE A 17 -28.95 4.60 11.62
C PHE A 17 -28.24 4.45 10.28
N SER A 18 -27.61 5.55 9.84
CA SER A 18 -26.42 5.41 9.02
C SER A 18 -25.41 4.69 9.89
N PHE A 19 -25.38 3.36 9.83
CA PHE A 19 -24.24 2.60 10.33
C PHE A 19 -23.02 3.21 9.65
N LEU A 20 -22.28 4.05 10.36
CA LEU A 20 -20.96 4.50 9.97
C LEU A 20 -20.16 3.21 9.83
N LYS A 21 -20.09 2.71 8.61
CA LYS A 21 -19.33 1.53 8.28
C LYS A 21 -17.92 1.83 8.73
N ALA A 22 -17.44 1.08 9.72
CA ALA A 22 -16.12 1.28 10.28
C ALA A 22 -15.11 1.33 9.12
N GLU A 23 -14.22 2.33 9.15
CA GLU A 23 -13.23 2.49 8.10
C GLU A 23 -12.37 1.22 8.06
N THR A 24 -12.43 0.50 6.94
CA THR A 24 -11.62 -0.68 6.69
C THR A 24 -10.40 -0.28 5.87
N ILE A 25 -9.35 -1.09 5.90
CA ILE A 25 -8.21 -1.00 4.98
C ILE A 25 -7.99 -2.35 4.32
N ILE A 26 -7.37 -2.34 3.14
CA ILE A 26 -6.96 -3.55 2.43
C ILE A 26 -5.46 -3.73 2.64
N ILE A 27 -5.06 -4.91 3.07
CA ILE A 27 -3.67 -5.30 3.23
C ILE A 27 -3.40 -6.48 2.31
N ILE A 28 -2.48 -6.31 1.36
CA ILE A 28 -2.01 -7.36 0.47
C ILE A 28 -0.59 -7.72 0.90
N ASP A 29 -0.36 -9.01 1.16
CA ASP A 29 0.98 -9.54 1.40
C ASP A 29 1.37 -10.50 0.27
N LYS A 30 2.37 -10.07 -0.52
CA LYS A 30 2.86 -10.82 -1.68
C LYS A 30 3.51 -12.15 -1.30
N SER A 31 4.19 -12.25 -0.16
CA SER A 31 4.84 -13.51 0.26
C SER A 31 3.80 -14.55 0.67
N ARG A 32 2.78 -14.10 1.40
CA ARG A 32 1.68 -14.93 1.89
C ARG A 32 0.62 -15.19 0.81
N LYS A 33 0.63 -14.42 -0.29
CA LYS A 33 -0.35 -14.50 -1.38
C LYS A 33 -1.77 -14.29 -0.86
N THR A 34 -1.92 -13.31 0.05
CA THR A 34 -3.18 -12.98 0.71
C THR A 34 -3.59 -11.53 0.51
N LEU A 35 -4.89 -11.31 0.31
CA LEU A 35 -5.54 -10.01 0.49
C LEU A 35 -6.44 -10.09 1.72
N GLU A 36 -6.18 -9.25 2.71
CA GLU A 36 -6.92 -9.17 3.96
C GLU A 36 -7.67 -7.84 4.05
N ILE A 37 -8.92 -7.90 4.53
CA ILE A 37 -9.69 -6.71 4.89
C ILE A 37 -9.58 -6.55 6.40
N LYS A 38 -9.00 -5.45 6.85
CA LYS A 38 -8.88 -5.12 8.27
C LYS A 38 -9.84 -4.00 8.63
N GLY A 39 -10.58 -4.13 9.73
CA GLY A 39 -11.39 -3.06 10.29
C GLY A 39 -11.13 -2.93 11.79
N LYS A 40 -10.74 -1.72 12.21
CA LYS A 40 -10.14 -1.51 13.54
C LYS A 40 -9.00 -2.54 13.73
N GLU A 41 -8.98 -3.26 14.84
CA GLU A 41 -7.91 -4.19 15.21
C GLU A 41 -8.08 -5.63 14.69
N LYS A 42 -9.12 -5.91 13.88
CA LYS A 42 -9.41 -7.28 13.43
C LYS A 42 -9.39 -7.46 11.92
N ILE A 43 -8.91 -8.62 11.49
CA ILE A 43 -9.12 -9.10 10.12
C ILE A 43 -10.57 -9.56 10.00
N ILE A 44 -11.29 -9.00 9.03
CA ILE A 44 -12.71 -9.28 8.74
C ILE A 44 -12.83 -10.37 7.68
N ALA A 45 -11.93 -10.38 6.70
CA ALA A 45 -11.88 -11.37 5.63
C ALA A 45 -10.44 -11.53 5.13
N SER A 46 -10.12 -12.70 4.59
CA SER A 46 -8.84 -13.03 3.98
C SER A 46 -9.08 -13.89 2.74
N TYR A 47 -8.41 -13.55 1.64
CA TYR A 47 -8.59 -14.16 0.33
C TYR A 47 -7.24 -14.57 -0.26
N GLU A 48 -7.20 -15.72 -0.93
CA GLU A 48 -6.05 -16.07 -1.78
C GLU A 48 -5.99 -15.11 -2.97
N ILE A 49 -4.78 -14.76 -3.41
CA ILE A 49 -4.57 -13.88 -4.56
C ILE A 49 -3.52 -14.38 -5.54
N GLY A 50 -3.76 -14.10 -6.81
CA GLY A 50 -2.79 -14.18 -7.88
C GLY A 50 -2.04 -12.85 -8.01
N LEU A 51 -0.79 -12.92 -8.44
CA LEU A 51 0.16 -11.82 -8.49
C LEU A 51 0.89 -11.82 -9.83
N GLY A 52 1.73 -10.81 -10.02
CA GLY A 52 2.77 -10.83 -11.05
C GLY A 52 3.85 -11.90 -10.77
N LEU A 53 4.96 -11.82 -11.50
CA LEU A 53 6.08 -12.75 -11.34
C LEU A 53 6.58 -12.82 -9.89
N GLU A 54 7.00 -14.02 -9.48
CA GLU A 54 7.58 -14.25 -8.17
C GLU A 54 8.95 -13.60 -8.08
N SER A 55 9.07 -12.56 -7.25
CA SER A 55 10.34 -11.87 -7.02
C SER A 55 10.34 -11.09 -5.71
N THR A 56 11.52 -11.01 -5.09
CA THR A 56 11.82 -10.03 -4.03
C THR A 56 12.18 -8.66 -4.62
N LEU A 57 12.40 -8.54 -5.93
CA LEU A 57 12.62 -7.24 -6.55
C LEU A 57 11.30 -6.43 -6.58
N PRO A 58 11.38 -5.10 -6.41
CA PRO A 58 10.21 -4.24 -6.57
C PRO A 58 9.86 -4.02 -8.04
N LYS A 59 8.61 -3.63 -8.29
CA LYS A 59 8.17 -3.10 -9.59
C LYS A 59 8.84 -1.75 -9.83
N GLU A 60 9.49 -1.58 -10.98
CA GLU A 60 10.26 -0.36 -11.34
C GLU A 60 10.17 0.01 -12.82
N LYS A 61 9.56 -0.82 -13.68
CA LYS A 61 9.40 -0.48 -15.09
C LYS A 61 8.21 -1.17 -15.74
N LYS A 62 7.73 -0.59 -16.84
CA LYS A 62 6.77 -1.26 -17.72
C LYS A 62 7.38 -2.58 -18.22
N GLY A 63 6.60 -3.66 -18.16
CA GLY A 63 7.01 -4.98 -18.65
C GLY A 63 7.89 -5.80 -17.71
N ASP A 64 8.16 -5.36 -16.48
CA ASP A 64 8.79 -6.22 -15.46
C ASP A 64 7.85 -7.31 -14.92
N PHE A 65 6.55 -7.18 -15.19
CA PHE A 65 5.48 -8.07 -14.74
C PHE A 65 5.42 -8.29 -13.23
N LEU A 66 5.98 -7.38 -12.44
CA LEU A 66 5.95 -7.43 -10.98
C LEU A 66 4.73 -6.70 -10.44
N THR A 67 4.16 -7.19 -9.33
CA THR A 67 3.17 -6.45 -8.54
C THR A 67 3.87 -5.41 -7.67
N PRO A 68 3.46 -4.13 -7.70
CA PRO A 68 4.10 -3.07 -6.92
C PRO A 68 3.90 -3.26 -5.42
N GLU A 69 4.67 -2.51 -4.63
CA GLU A 69 4.60 -2.48 -3.17
C GLU A 69 4.51 -1.03 -2.72
N GLY A 70 3.75 -0.74 -1.68
CA GLY A 70 3.55 0.61 -1.14
C GLY A 70 2.11 0.91 -0.76
N ILE A 71 1.81 2.20 -0.67
CA ILE A 71 0.49 2.72 -0.30
C ILE A 71 -0.24 3.19 -1.56
N PHE A 72 -1.33 2.53 -1.90
CA PHE A 72 -2.16 2.84 -3.05
C PHE A 72 -3.58 3.20 -2.63
N LYS A 73 -4.35 3.71 -3.59
CA LYS A 73 -5.78 3.93 -3.50
C LYS A 73 -6.46 3.36 -4.73
N ILE A 74 -7.67 2.86 -4.54
CA ILE A 74 -8.55 2.50 -5.65
C ILE A 74 -9.09 3.80 -6.25
N VAL A 75 -8.77 4.08 -7.51
CA VAL A 75 -9.18 5.30 -8.21
C VAL A 75 -10.40 5.09 -9.09
N ASP A 76 -10.58 3.88 -9.60
CA ASP A 76 -11.72 3.53 -10.45
C ASP A 76 -12.17 2.08 -10.18
N ILE A 77 -13.45 1.81 -10.38
CA ILE A 77 -14.06 0.48 -10.25
C ILE A 77 -14.97 0.27 -11.46
N LYS A 78 -14.54 -0.57 -12.39
CA LYS A 78 -15.26 -0.84 -13.65
C LYS A 78 -15.61 -2.31 -13.79
N THR A 79 -16.76 -2.59 -14.40
CA THR A 79 -17.11 -3.93 -14.86
C THR A 79 -16.20 -4.34 -16.02
N SER A 80 -15.93 -5.64 -16.14
CA SER A 80 -15.09 -6.20 -17.20
C SER A 80 -15.61 -7.57 -17.62
N GLU A 81 -15.68 -7.85 -18.91
CA GLU A 81 -16.05 -9.18 -19.41
C GLU A 81 -14.99 -10.23 -19.04
N GLU A 82 -13.72 -9.88 -19.17
CA GLU A 82 -12.59 -10.77 -18.87
C GLU A 82 -12.41 -10.98 -17.35
N TYR A 83 -12.53 -9.91 -16.56
CA TYR A 83 -12.16 -9.92 -15.15
C TYR A 83 -13.31 -9.81 -14.18
N LYS A 84 -14.56 -9.77 -14.66
CA LYS A 84 -15.78 -9.43 -13.89
C LYS A 84 -15.80 -7.97 -13.39
N TYR A 85 -14.82 -7.59 -12.58
CA TYR A 85 -14.52 -6.21 -12.21
C TYR A 85 -13.02 -5.95 -12.25
N PHE A 86 -12.66 -4.70 -12.50
CA PHE A 86 -11.31 -4.19 -12.40
C PHE A 86 -11.30 -2.94 -11.49
N LEU A 87 -10.58 -3.04 -10.38
CA LEU A 87 -10.42 -1.99 -9.39
C LEU A 87 -9.04 -1.37 -9.60
N GLU A 88 -8.98 -0.25 -10.32
CA GLU A 88 -7.74 0.41 -10.73
C GLU A 88 -7.06 1.06 -9.53
N LEU A 89 -5.76 0.83 -9.35
CA LEU A 89 -4.93 1.48 -8.34
C LEU A 89 -4.24 2.71 -8.93
N ASN A 90 -3.94 3.71 -8.09
CA ASN A 90 -3.15 4.89 -8.46
C ASN A 90 -1.64 4.59 -8.63
N TYR A 91 -1.28 3.46 -9.24
CA TYR A 91 0.11 3.16 -9.59
C TYR A 91 0.49 3.81 -10.94
N PRO A 92 1.68 4.42 -11.05
CA PRO A 92 2.65 4.71 -9.99
C PRO A 92 2.20 5.86 -9.08
N ASN A 93 2.59 5.81 -7.81
CA ASN A 93 2.35 6.88 -6.82
C ASN A 93 3.59 7.77 -6.63
N LEU A 94 3.52 8.76 -5.71
CA LEU A 94 4.63 9.68 -5.41
C LEU A 94 5.93 8.95 -5.04
N ASN A 95 5.85 7.90 -4.21
CA ASN A 95 7.04 7.17 -3.78
C ASN A 95 7.65 6.34 -4.93
N ASP A 96 6.81 5.76 -5.79
CA ASP A 96 7.29 5.08 -7.01
C ASP A 96 8.06 6.05 -7.92
N LEU A 97 7.52 7.26 -8.13
CA LEU A 97 8.19 8.31 -8.90
C LEU A 97 9.49 8.78 -8.23
N ALA A 98 9.48 8.96 -6.90
CA ALA A 98 10.63 9.41 -6.14
C ALA A 98 11.79 8.41 -6.23
N LEU A 99 11.50 7.12 -6.10
CA LEU A 99 12.50 6.06 -6.26
C LEU A 99 13.00 5.97 -7.71
N ALA A 100 12.15 6.19 -8.70
CA ALA A 100 12.55 6.24 -10.10
C ALA A 100 13.48 7.44 -10.38
N TYR A 101 13.18 8.61 -9.83
CA TYR A 101 14.02 9.81 -9.94
C TYR A 101 15.37 9.61 -9.24
N TYR A 102 15.36 9.09 -8.01
CA TYR A 102 16.56 8.76 -7.27
C TYR A 102 17.52 7.83 -8.04
N LYS A 103 16.96 6.83 -8.74
CA LYS A 103 17.69 5.88 -9.58
C LYS A 103 18.07 6.41 -10.97
N GLY A 104 17.66 7.64 -11.30
CA GLY A 104 17.84 8.25 -12.62
C GLY A 104 17.10 7.55 -13.75
N ILE A 105 16.01 6.83 -13.44
CA ILE A 105 15.10 6.27 -14.45
C ILE A 105 14.32 7.40 -15.14
N ILE A 106 14.02 8.46 -14.39
CA ILE A 106 13.38 9.68 -14.89
C ILE A 106 14.19 10.92 -14.49
N GLU A 107 14.17 11.93 -15.35
CA GLU A 107 14.83 13.23 -15.13
C GLU A 107 13.98 14.17 -14.25
N LYS A 108 14.59 15.25 -13.74
CA LYS A 108 13.96 16.17 -12.77
C LYS A 108 12.70 16.84 -13.35
N GLU A 109 12.76 17.29 -14.59
CA GLU A 109 11.67 17.97 -15.28
C GLU A 109 10.46 17.03 -15.42
N LYS A 110 10.73 15.77 -15.76
CA LYS A 110 9.71 14.73 -15.90
C LYS A 110 9.12 14.33 -14.55
N PHE A 111 9.95 14.24 -13.52
CA PHE A 111 9.53 13.98 -12.15
C PHE A 111 8.57 15.07 -11.64
N ILE A 112 8.93 16.35 -11.78
CA ILE A 112 8.10 17.49 -11.39
C ILE A 112 6.77 17.48 -12.17
N LYS A 113 6.83 17.29 -13.50
CA LYS A 113 5.62 17.22 -14.34
C LYS A 113 4.65 16.14 -13.88
N TRP A 114 5.16 14.96 -13.52
CA TRP A 114 4.32 13.85 -13.09
C TRP A 114 3.79 14.01 -11.67
N ILE A 115 4.53 14.63 -10.75
CA ILE A 115 4.00 15.01 -9.44
C ILE A 115 2.80 15.94 -9.60
N ASN A 116 2.90 16.99 -10.41
CA ASN A 116 1.79 17.92 -10.63
C ASN A 116 0.53 17.23 -11.16
N ARG A 117 0.69 16.22 -12.03
CA ARG A 117 -0.42 15.39 -12.52
C ARG A 117 -1.04 14.56 -11.39
N LEU A 118 -0.22 13.92 -10.54
CA LEU A 118 -0.72 13.16 -9.38
C LEU A 118 -1.47 14.07 -8.38
N GLU A 119 -1.02 15.30 -8.18
CA GLU A 119 -1.70 16.28 -7.32
C GLU A 119 -3.08 16.67 -7.88
N ASN A 120 -3.21 16.75 -9.21
CA ASN A 120 -4.48 16.92 -9.92
C ASN A 120 -5.30 15.61 -10.01
N SER A 121 -4.94 14.58 -9.25
CA SER A 121 -5.61 13.27 -9.20
C SER A 121 -5.62 12.51 -10.54
N GLU A 122 -4.66 12.79 -11.42
CA GLU A 122 -4.49 12.05 -12.67
C GLU A 122 -3.75 10.71 -12.45
N THR A 123 -4.08 9.71 -13.25
CA THR A 123 -3.31 8.46 -13.37
C THR A 123 -2.23 8.56 -14.43
N LEU A 124 -1.04 8.02 -14.17
CA LEU A 124 0.12 8.09 -15.09
C LEU A 124 0.25 6.83 -15.97
N LYS A 125 -0.77 6.55 -16.78
CA LYS A 125 -0.81 5.32 -17.62
C LYS A 125 0.34 5.23 -18.64
N ASP A 126 0.86 6.38 -19.06
CA ASP A 126 1.96 6.55 -20.01
C ASP A 126 3.35 6.52 -19.35
N SER A 127 3.43 6.27 -18.03
CA SER A 127 4.71 6.31 -17.32
C SER A 127 5.66 5.20 -17.77
N LEU A 128 6.97 5.47 -17.65
CA LEU A 128 8.02 4.47 -17.86
C LEU A 128 7.96 3.33 -16.83
N LEU A 129 7.33 3.58 -15.67
CA LEU A 129 7.10 2.60 -14.61
C LEU A 129 5.94 1.65 -14.95
N GLY A 130 5.18 1.94 -16.02
CA GLY A 130 3.93 1.29 -16.38
C GLY A 130 2.71 1.99 -15.77
N GLY A 131 1.56 1.34 -15.82
CA GLY A 131 0.29 1.82 -15.30
C GLY A 131 -0.72 0.69 -15.30
N GLU A 132 -1.98 1.03 -15.04
CA GLU A 132 -3.12 0.09 -15.14
C GLU A 132 -2.93 -1.17 -14.28
N ILE A 133 -2.37 -0.99 -13.09
CA ILE A 133 -2.33 -2.02 -12.06
C ILE A 133 -3.64 -1.97 -11.28
N GLY A 134 -4.26 -3.12 -11.06
CA GLY A 134 -5.54 -3.20 -10.36
C GLY A 134 -5.75 -4.51 -9.63
N ILE A 135 -6.83 -4.54 -8.85
CA ILE A 135 -7.38 -5.75 -8.25
C ILE A 135 -8.52 -6.23 -9.16
N HIS A 136 -8.53 -7.50 -9.55
CA HIS A 136 -9.51 -8.01 -10.52
C HIS A 136 -9.86 -9.48 -10.30
N GLY A 137 -10.85 -9.99 -11.03
CA GLY A 137 -11.29 -11.39 -10.96
C GLY A 137 -10.49 -12.33 -11.87
N GLY A 138 -11.08 -13.46 -12.26
CA GLY A 138 -10.44 -14.40 -13.20
C GLY A 138 -9.54 -15.46 -12.56
N GLY A 139 -9.49 -15.52 -11.22
CA GLY A 139 -8.92 -16.63 -10.46
C GLY A 139 -7.68 -16.26 -9.65
N ALA A 140 -7.64 -16.66 -8.38
CA ALA A 140 -6.48 -16.44 -7.51
C ALA A 140 -5.23 -17.21 -7.99
N PHE A 141 -5.40 -18.24 -8.81
CA PHE A 141 -4.31 -19.01 -9.40
C PHE A 141 -4.77 -19.65 -10.70
N LYS A 142 -3.82 -20.09 -11.52
CA LYS A 142 -4.07 -21.00 -12.64
C LYS A 142 -3.60 -22.40 -12.28
N TRP A 143 -4.34 -23.41 -12.70
CA TRP A 143 -3.90 -24.79 -12.57
C TRP A 143 -2.84 -25.09 -13.62
N GLU A 144 -1.70 -25.58 -13.17
CA GLU A 144 -0.62 -26.00 -14.05
C GLU A 144 -0.22 -27.44 -13.74
N LYS A 145 0.22 -28.19 -14.76
CA LYS A 145 0.64 -29.58 -14.62
C LYS A 145 2.14 -29.70 -14.82
N LYS A 146 2.86 -30.21 -13.81
CA LYS A 146 4.30 -30.52 -13.85
C LYS A 146 4.52 -31.95 -13.39
N ASN A 147 5.23 -32.75 -14.18
CA ASN A 147 5.57 -34.15 -13.86
C ASN A 147 4.34 -34.99 -13.44
N GLY A 148 3.22 -34.82 -14.15
CA GLY A 148 1.97 -35.55 -13.86
C GLY A 148 1.14 -34.99 -12.70
N LYS A 149 1.66 -34.05 -11.90
CA LYS A 149 0.97 -33.45 -10.74
C LYS A 149 0.44 -32.05 -11.06
N LEU A 150 -0.75 -31.75 -10.55
CA LEU A 150 -1.35 -30.41 -10.63
C LEU A 150 -0.85 -29.54 -9.47
N TYR A 151 -0.53 -28.29 -9.76
CA TYR A 151 -0.20 -27.28 -8.76
C TYR A 151 -0.87 -25.95 -9.10
N LYS A 152 -1.07 -25.13 -8.08
CA LYS A 152 -1.58 -23.77 -8.21
C LYS A 152 -0.43 -22.83 -8.62
N ASN A 153 -0.50 -22.22 -9.79
CA ASN A 153 0.36 -21.11 -10.15
C ASN A 153 -0.31 -19.78 -9.78
N TYR A 154 0.20 -19.15 -8.72
CA TYR A 154 -0.25 -17.83 -8.27
C TYR A 154 0.39 -16.67 -9.05
N HIS A 155 1.41 -16.91 -9.86
CA HIS A 155 2.22 -15.87 -10.52
C HIS A 155 1.91 -15.82 -12.02
N TRP A 156 0.66 -15.48 -12.35
CA TRP A 156 0.15 -15.55 -13.72
C TRP A 156 -0.24 -14.18 -14.32
N THR A 157 -0.36 -13.14 -13.50
CA THR A 157 -0.73 -11.81 -13.99
C THR A 157 0.49 -11.05 -14.52
N LYS A 158 0.26 -9.89 -15.13
CA LYS A 158 1.32 -8.96 -15.58
C LYS A 158 1.65 -7.87 -14.53
N GLY A 159 1.28 -8.10 -13.27
CA GLY A 159 1.51 -7.18 -12.14
C GLY A 159 0.26 -6.83 -11.34
N CYS A 160 -0.93 -7.20 -11.82
CA CYS A 160 -2.18 -7.03 -11.09
C CYS A 160 -2.32 -8.00 -9.91
N ILE A 161 -3.40 -7.84 -9.15
CA ILE A 161 -3.79 -8.71 -8.05
C ILE A 161 -5.09 -9.40 -8.44
N ALA A 162 -5.05 -10.70 -8.69
CA ALA A 162 -6.21 -11.46 -9.14
C ALA A 162 -6.87 -12.23 -8.00
N LEU A 163 -8.20 -12.23 -7.96
CA LEU A 163 -9.00 -13.01 -7.01
C LEU A 163 -9.89 -13.99 -7.77
N ASP A 164 -10.39 -15.01 -7.07
CA ASP A 164 -11.54 -15.74 -7.54
C ASP A 164 -12.75 -14.80 -7.65
N ASN A 165 -13.58 -15.00 -8.67
CA ASN A 165 -14.72 -14.12 -8.95
C ASN A 165 -15.70 -14.00 -7.77
N LYS A 166 -15.88 -15.07 -6.99
CA LYS A 166 -16.72 -15.07 -5.78
C LYS A 166 -16.12 -14.17 -4.69
N ASP A 167 -14.81 -14.24 -4.50
CA ASP A 167 -14.08 -13.50 -3.47
C ASP A 167 -14.01 -12.02 -3.83
N LEU A 168 -13.84 -11.70 -5.12
CA LEU A 168 -13.95 -10.34 -5.63
C LEU A 168 -15.34 -9.72 -5.35
N LEU A 169 -16.42 -10.48 -5.58
CA LEU A 169 -17.77 -10.01 -5.29
C LEU A 169 -18.01 -9.78 -3.80
N GLU A 170 -17.41 -10.58 -2.93
CA GLU A 170 -17.43 -10.33 -1.49
C GLU A 170 -16.61 -9.10 -1.09
N LEU A 171 -15.40 -8.98 -1.64
CA LEU A 171 -14.51 -7.85 -1.44
C LEU A 171 -15.19 -6.52 -1.82
N LEU A 172 -15.92 -6.48 -2.94
CA LEU A 172 -16.69 -5.31 -3.39
C LEU A 172 -17.71 -4.82 -2.37
N LYS A 173 -18.18 -5.68 -1.44
CA LYS A 173 -19.06 -5.26 -0.35
C LYS A 173 -18.36 -4.35 0.65
N TYR A 174 -17.02 -4.27 0.67
CA TYR A 174 -16.22 -3.47 1.60
C TYR A 174 -15.54 -2.26 0.93
N ILE A 175 -15.46 -2.25 -0.40
CA ILE A 175 -14.65 -1.29 -1.16
C ILE A 175 -15.46 -0.07 -1.62
N LYS A 176 -14.77 1.06 -1.73
CA LYS A 176 -15.22 2.29 -2.40
C LYS A 176 -14.05 2.95 -3.13
N SER A 177 -14.32 3.85 -4.08
CA SER A 177 -13.25 4.70 -4.63
C SER A 177 -12.61 5.54 -3.52
N GLY A 178 -11.30 5.77 -3.61
CA GLY A 178 -10.46 6.40 -2.59
C GLY A 178 -10.00 5.46 -1.46
N GLN A 179 -10.50 4.23 -1.41
CA GLN A 179 -10.13 3.23 -0.40
C GLN A 179 -8.62 2.94 -0.46
N LYS A 180 -7.95 3.01 0.70
CA LYS A 180 -6.51 2.70 0.82
C LYS A 180 -6.26 1.21 0.65
N VAL A 181 -5.18 0.90 -0.07
CA VAL A 181 -4.65 -0.44 -0.32
C VAL A 181 -3.17 -0.44 0.03
N PHE A 182 -2.79 -1.25 1.01
CA PHE A 182 -1.40 -1.44 1.42
C PHE A 182 -0.88 -2.72 0.78
N ILE A 183 0.20 -2.63 0.01
CA ILE A 183 0.82 -3.80 -0.63
C ILE A 183 2.23 -3.95 -0.10
N LEU A 184 2.51 -5.08 0.56
CA LEU A 184 3.81 -5.37 1.14
C LEU A 184 4.31 -6.76 0.74
N ASN A 185 5.56 -7.03 1.10
CA ASN A 185 6.17 -8.35 0.96
C ASN A 185 6.86 -8.70 2.28
N SER A 186 6.18 -9.44 3.16
CA SER A 186 6.62 -9.61 4.56
C SER A 186 7.92 -10.42 4.69
N GLN A 187 8.37 -11.12 3.64
CA GLN A 187 9.65 -11.82 3.63
C GLN A 187 10.86 -10.87 3.52
N LYS A 188 10.65 -9.61 3.12
CA LYS A 188 11.72 -8.61 3.00
C LYS A 188 12.16 -8.10 4.37
N LYS A 189 13.36 -7.52 4.43
CA LYS A 189 13.84 -6.79 5.62
C LYS A 189 12.96 -5.58 5.92
N LEU A 190 12.90 -5.16 7.18
CA LEU A 190 12.05 -4.02 7.58
C LEU A 190 12.39 -2.75 6.79
N TYR A 191 13.68 -2.49 6.59
CA TYR A 191 14.13 -1.36 5.77
C TYR A 191 13.50 -1.37 4.37
N ASP A 192 13.57 -2.50 3.66
CA ASP A 192 13.09 -2.60 2.28
C ASP A 192 11.56 -2.54 2.19
N ILE A 193 10.84 -3.00 3.23
CA ILE A 193 9.40 -2.79 3.37
C ILE A 193 9.12 -1.29 3.54
N LEU A 194 9.72 -0.65 4.55
CA LEU A 194 9.48 0.77 4.87
C LEU A 194 9.83 1.70 3.71
N LYS A 195 10.88 1.40 2.95
CA LYS A 195 11.26 2.16 1.74
C LYS A 195 10.10 2.31 0.74
N LYS A 196 9.14 1.38 0.73
CA LYS A 196 7.96 1.44 -0.14
C LYS A 196 6.78 2.23 0.46
N PHE A 197 6.84 2.55 1.75
CA PHE A 197 5.76 3.22 2.49
C PHE A 197 6.11 4.62 2.97
N VAL A 198 7.40 4.96 3.06
CA VAL A 198 7.86 6.28 3.46
C VAL A 198 7.39 7.35 2.49
N TYR A 199 7.19 8.54 3.03
CA TYR A 199 7.10 9.74 2.22
C TYR A 199 8.52 10.24 1.94
N PRO A 200 8.89 10.47 0.67
CA PRO A 200 10.21 11.00 0.35
C PRO A 200 10.33 12.43 0.89
N THR A 201 11.40 12.72 1.62
CA THR A 201 11.66 14.03 2.21
C THR A 201 12.82 14.75 1.55
N LYS A 202 13.78 14.01 0.98
CA LYS A 202 14.89 14.56 0.21
C LYS A 202 15.36 13.57 -0.84
N ILE A 203 15.53 14.03 -2.07
CA ILE A 203 16.02 13.20 -3.17
C ILE A 203 17.11 13.98 -3.92
N LYS A 204 18.31 13.40 -3.97
CA LYS A 204 19.33 13.79 -4.95
C LYS A 204 19.66 12.56 -5.80
N PRO A 205 19.37 12.58 -7.11
CA PRO A 205 19.62 11.45 -8.00
C PRO A 205 21.06 10.94 -7.89
N PHE A 206 21.23 9.62 -7.83
CA PHE A 206 22.54 8.95 -7.70
C PHE A 206 23.36 9.34 -6.47
N GLU A 207 22.78 10.08 -5.52
CA GLU A 207 23.47 10.54 -4.31
C GLU A 207 22.73 10.07 -3.07
N ILE A 208 21.50 10.54 -2.84
CA ILE A 208 20.77 10.29 -1.60
C ILE A 208 19.26 10.19 -1.80
N PHE A 209 18.64 9.27 -1.08
CA PHE A 209 17.21 9.19 -0.87
C PHE A 209 16.94 9.19 0.63
N GLU A 210 16.19 10.18 1.09
CA GLU A 210 15.68 10.25 2.46
C GLU A 210 14.16 10.16 2.44
N GLY A 211 13.60 9.42 3.38
CA GLY A 211 12.16 9.32 3.54
C GLY A 211 11.75 9.12 4.99
N GLU A 212 10.59 9.65 5.33
CA GLU A 212 10.05 9.56 6.68
C GLU A 212 8.66 8.92 6.69
N LEU A 213 8.37 8.23 7.78
CA LEU A 213 7.06 7.63 8.03
C LEU A 213 6.69 7.86 9.49
N TYR A 214 5.45 8.26 9.73
CA TYR A 214 4.94 8.53 11.06
C TYR A 214 3.76 7.61 11.35
N LEU A 215 3.83 6.91 12.47
CA LEU A 215 2.88 5.89 12.90
C LEU A 215 2.32 6.28 14.27
N LYS A 216 1.01 6.54 14.35
CA LYS A 216 0.34 6.80 15.63
C LYS A 216 -0.02 5.47 16.28
N LEU A 217 0.51 5.17 17.46
CA LEU A 217 0.14 3.95 18.20
C LEU A 217 -1.08 4.19 19.09
N ASN A 218 -1.19 5.40 19.66
CA ASN A 218 -2.33 5.88 20.44
C ASN A 218 -2.25 7.43 20.53
N GLU A 219 -3.16 8.05 21.27
CA GLU A 219 -3.20 9.52 21.42
C GLU A 219 -1.90 10.14 21.93
N ASP A 220 -1.16 9.44 22.78
CA ASP A 220 0.05 9.95 23.41
C ASP A 220 1.34 9.43 22.77
N THR A 221 1.28 8.40 21.93
CA THR A 221 2.45 7.66 21.46
C THR A 221 2.54 7.61 19.94
N TYR A 222 3.66 8.05 19.40
CA TYR A 222 3.97 7.95 17.98
C TYR A 222 5.37 7.38 17.74
N ILE A 223 5.52 6.69 16.62
CA ILE A 223 6.80 6.22 16.11
C ILE A 223 7.10 6.95 14.80
N ASN A 224 8.30 7.48 14.69
CA ASN A 224 8.86 7.98 13.46
C ASN A 224 9.90 6.98 12.95
N PHE A 225 9.82 6.65 11.67
CA PHE A 225 10.87 5.95 10.92
C PHE A 225 11.49 6.95 9.96
N HIS A 226 12.81 7.09 10.00
CA HIS A 226 13.58 7.89 9.07
C HIS A 226 14.58 6.98 8.35
N LEU A 227 14.48 6.94 7.02
CA LEU A 227 15.33 6.13 6.16
C LEU A 227 16.26 7.03 5.36
N ILE A 228 17.49 6.57 5.19
CA ILE A 228 18.51 7.20 4.37
C ILE A 228 19.15 6.10 3.52
N GLU A 229 19.16 6.29 2.20
CA GLU A 229 19.90 5.46 1.25
C GLU A 229 20.85 6.31 0.43
N ASN A 230 22.04 5.79 0.11
CA ASN A 230 22.89 6.37 -0.92
C ASN A 230 23.12 5.38 -2.08
N TYR A 231 23.63 5.88 -3.20
CA TYR A 231 23.82 5.07 -4.40
C TYR A 231 24.94 4.02 -4.27
N GLN A 232 25.82 4.16 -3.28
CA GLN A 232 26.88 3.21 -2.96
C GLN A 232 26.39 2.00 -2.13
N GLY A 233 25.10 1.97 -1.78
CA GLY A 233 24.48 0.87 -1.05
C GLY A 233 24.40 1.08 0.47
N PHE A 234 24.82 2.24 0.98
CA PHE A 234 24.57 2.62 2.37
C PHE A 234 23.07 2.71 2.61
N LYS A 235 22.61 2.09 3.70
CA LYS A 235 21.23 2.11 4.17
C LYS A 235 21.23 2.35 5.66
N LYS A 236 20.52 3.38 6.11
CA LYS A 236 20.35 3.68 7.54
C LYS A 236 18.88 3.86 7.85
N LEU A 237 18.40 3.18 8.88
CA LEU A 237 17.07 3.32 9.45
C LEU A 237 17.21 3.80 10.88
N ILE A 238 16.58 4.93 11.17
CA ILE A 238 16.48 5.53 12.51
C ILE A 238 15.00 5.45 12.92
N ILE A 239 14.73 4.83 14.06
CA ILE A 239 13.38 4.66 14.60
C ILE A 239 13.32 5.40 15.92
N LYS A 240 12.41 6.37 16.03
CA LYS A 240 12.22 7.17 17.24
C LYS A 240 10.82 6.96 17.80
N LYS A 241 10.72 6.55 19.05
CA LYS A 241 9.47 6.45 19.79
C LYS A 241 9.31 7.65 20.70
N TRP A 242 8.18 8.30 20.59
CA TRP A 242 7.84 9.49 21.36
C TRP A 242 6.59 9.23 22.19
N VAL A 243 6.59 9.69 23.43
CA VAL A 243 5.45 9.59 24.35
C VAL A 243 5.20 10.97 24.95
N ARG A 244 4.00 11.51 24.76
CA ARG A 244 3.59 12.85 25.20
C ARG A 244 4.58 13.94 24.76
N GLY A 245 5.04 13.84 23.51
CA GLY A 245 6.00 14.78 22.91
C GLY A 245 7.47 14.60 23.34
N ALA A 246 7.78 13.71 24.30
CA ALA A 246 9.14 13.43 24.72
C ALA A 246 9.70 12.19 24.00
N LEU A 247 10.94 12.27 23.49
CA LEU A 247 11.65 11.12 22.94
C LEU A 247 11.94 10.12 24.05
N LYS A 248 11.49 8.87 23.88
CA LYS A 248 11.64 7.80 24.87
C LYS A 248 12.59 6.69 24.43
N GLU A 249 12.62 6.38 23.14
CA GLU A 249 13.50 5.36 22.59
C GLU A 249 13.98 5.79 21.20
N GLN A 250 15.25 5.51 20.91
CA GLN A 250 15.82 5.61 19.58
C GLN A 250 16.54 4.29 19.26
N ILE A 251 16.20 3.71 18.12
CA ILE A 251 16.85 2.52 17.57
C ILE A 251 17.46 2.92 16.24
N GLU A 252 18.67 2.44 15.97
CA GLU A 252 19.31 2.64 14.67
C GLU A 252 19.76 1.31 14.09
N SER A 253 19.65 1.19 12.78
CA SER A 253 20.26 0.08 12.05
C SER A 253 21.76 0.24 11.92
N ASP A 254 22.42 -0.84 11.49
CA ASP A 254 23.74 -0.74 10.85
C ASP A 254 23.64 -0.05 9.47
N GLU A 255 24.78 0.07 8.77
CA GLU A 255 24.90 0.69 7.44
C GLU A 255 24.30 -0.14 6.30
N SER A 256 23.79 -1.34 6.58
CA SER A 256 23.05 -2.19 5.65
C SER A 256 21.53 -2.09 5.83
N GLY A 257 21.07 -1.27 6.78
CA GLY A 257 19.66 -1.14 7.13
C GLY A 257 19.15 -2.25 8.06
N ASN A 258 20.02 -3.08 8.63
CA ASN A 258 19.63 -4.20 9.48
C ASN A 258 19.39 -3.76 10.93
N ILE A 259 18.26 -4.17 11.50
CA ILE A 259 17.90 -3.94 12.92
C ILE A 259 17.77 -5.31 13.60
N SER A 260 18.91 -5.98 13.75
CA SER A 260 19.13 -7.33 14.31
C SER A 260 17.94 -7.98 15.04
N ASN A 261 17.96 -8.04 16.37
CA ASN A 261 17.02 -8.82 17.18
C ASN A 261 15.63 -8.18 17.38
N LYS A 262 15.39 -6.99 16.83
CA LYS A 262 14.11 -6.27 16.96
C LYS A 262 13.29 -6.27 15.67
N GLU A 263 13.85 -6.74 14.56
CA GLU A 263 13.23 -6.61 13.22
C GLU A 263 11.81 -7.20 13.16
N ASP A 264 11.60 -8.43 13.60
CA ASP A 264 10.30 -9.09 13.49
C ASP A 264 9.21 -8.40 14.34
N ASN A 265 9.57 -7.97 15.55
CA ASN A 265 8.66 -7.23 16.42
C ASN A 265 8.29 -5.86 15.80
N LEU A 266 9.25 -5.18 15.16
CA LEU A 266 9.01 -3.91 14.49
C LEU A 266 8.19 -4.07 13.20
N LYS A 267 8.42 -5.13 12.42
CA LYS A 267 7.57 -5.48 11.27
C LYS A 267 6.14 -5.74 11.69
N LYS A 268 5.95 -6.56 12.73
CA LYS A 268 4.63 -6.84 13.30
C LYS A 268 3.94 -5.56 13.75
N LEU A 269 4.62 -4.73 14.55
CA LEU A 269 4.10 -3.45 15.01
C LEU A 269 3.68 -2.54 13.84
N PHE A 270 4.50 -2.46 12.79
CA PHE A 270 4.21 -1.66 11.61
C PHE A 270 2.97 -2.17 10.86
N ILE A 271 2.89 -3.48 10.57
CA ILE A 271 1.77 -4.10 9.85
C ILE A 271 0.46 -3.98 10.65
N GLU A 272 0.52 -4.17 11.97
CA GLU A 272 -0.63 -4.06 12.87
C GLU A 272 -1.16 -2.63 13.03
N ASN A 273 -0.46 -1.61 12.52
CA ASN A 273 -0.85 -0.21 12.68
C ASN A 273 -0.92 0.56 11.35
N LEU A 274 -0.95 -0.11 10.19
CA LEU A 274 -0.97 0.54 8.87
C LEU A 274 -2.11 1.57 8.69
N GLU A 275 -3.25 1.35 9.34
CA GLU A 275 -4.38 2.29 9.35
C GLU A 275 -4.04 3.64 10.00
N ASN A 276 -3.06 3.66 10.92
CA ASN A 276 -2.67 4.80 11.74
C ASN A 276 -1.45 5.56 11.17
N LEU A 277 -1.16 5.36 9.89
CA LEU A 277 -0.13 6.13 9.19
C LEU A 277 -0.57 7.59 9.03
N LEU A 278 0.27 8.50 9.53
CA LEU A 278 0.06 9.93 9.46
C LEU A 278 0.63 10.50 8.17
N LYS A 279 0.00 11.57 7.67
CA LYS A 279 0.60 12.38 6.63
C LYS A 279 1.82 13.11 7.21
N PRO A 280 2.92 13.18 6.47
CA PRO A 280 4.11 13.93 6.88
C PRO A 280 3.80 15.44 6.90
N TYR A 281 4.50 16.16 7.76
CA TYR A 281 4.42 17.62 7.86
C TYR A 281 5.46 18.32 6.97
N LYS A 282 6.41 17.58 6.41
CA LYS A 282 7.57 18.12 5.67
C LYS A 282 7.30 18.16 4.17
N GLN A 283 7.73 19.24 3.52
CA GLN A 283 7.75 19.33 2.06
C GLN A 283 8.93 18.52 1.50
N LEU A 284 8.73 17.87 0.36
CA LEU A 284 9.78 17.16 -0.36
C LEU A 284 10.84 18.14 -0.91
N GLU A 285 12.10 17.92 -0.55
CA GLU A 285 13.28 18.64 -1.08
C GLU A 285 13.84 17.91 -2.32
N ILE A 286 13.90 18.58 -3.47
CA ILE A 286 14.27 18.03 -4.80
C ILE A 286 15.41 18.82 -5.45
#